data_AF-A0A527ZML9-F1
#
_entry.id   AF-A0A527ZML9-F1
#
_cell.length_a   1.000
_cell.length_b   1.000
_cell.length_c   1.000
_cell.angle_alpha   90.00
_cell.angle_beta   90.00
_cell.angle_gamma   90.00
#
_symmetry.space_group_name_H-M   'P 1'
#
loop_
_entity.id
_entity.type
_entity.pdbx_description
1 polymer ?
#
loop_
_entity_poly.entity_id
_entity_poly.type
_entity_poly.pdbx_seq_one_letter_code
_entity_poly.pdbx_strand_id
1 'polypeptide(L)'
;PLLVPQGRSRILTPAGEDLVGHARRILAVHREAWLALKGVRVDGRVAIGTTQDFADSGLPELLRAFAASYPRVRIELRVGRSAELA
;
A
#
# COMPACT_ATOMS: atom_id res chain seq x y z
N PRO A 1 -26.28 10.90 -9.54
CA PRO A 1 -25.98 10.18 -8.27
C PRO A 1 -25.36 8.80 -8.54
N LEU A 2 -24.19 8.50 -7.98
CA LEU A 2 -23.46 7.24 -8.24
C LEU A 2 -23.78 6.13 -7.23
N LEU A 3 -24.28 6.53 -6.06
CA LEU A 3 -24.58 5.66 -4.93
C LEU A 3 -26.00 5.95 -4.44
N VAL A 4 -26.75 4.89 -4.10
CA VAL A 4 -28.09 4.97 -3.51
C VAL A 4 -28.14 4.27 -2.15
N PRO A 5 -28.99 4.73 -1.21
CA PRO A 5 -29.14 4.08 0.09
C PRO A 5 -29.69 2.66 -0.05
N GLN A 6 -29.19 1.74 0.78
CA GLN A 6 -29.76 0.41 0.99
C GLN A 6 -29.71 0.08 2.49
N GLY A 7 -30.77 0.44 3.21
CA GLY A 7 -30.81 0.36 4.67
C GLY A 7 -29.73 1.23 5.31
N ARG A 8 -28.80 0.61 6.07
CA ARG A 8 -27.63 1.28 6.66
C ARG A 8 -26.40 1.31 5.73
N SER A 9 -26.51 0.76 4.52
CA SER A 9 -25.44 0.71 3.53
C SER A 9 -25.73 1.62 2.33
N ARG A 10 -24.77 1.73 1.41
CA ARG A 10 -24.95 2.36 0.09
C ARG A 10 -24.48 1.40 -0.98
N ILE A 11 -25.26 1.29 -2.05
CA ILE A 11 -24.90 0.47 -3.22
C ILE A 11 -24.63 1.35 -4.43
N LEU A 12 -23.86 0.81 -5.37
CA LEU A 12 -23.63 1.44 -6.65
C LEU A 12 -24.95 1.47 -7.45
N THR A 13 -25.16 2.60 -8.11
CA THR A 13 -26.11 2.67 -9.23
C THR A 13 -25.46 2.07 -10.48
N PRO A 14 -26.21 1.76 -11.55
CA PRO A 14 -25.63 1.34 -12.82
C PRO A 14 -24.54 2.31 -13.34
N ALA A 15 -24.80 3.62 -13.26
CA ALA A 15 -23.80 4.65 -13.60
C ALA A 15 -22.57 4.62 -12.67
N GLY A 16 -22.73 4.20 -11.41
CA GLY A 16 -21.65 3.98 -10.47
C GLY A 16 -20.80 2.76 -10.82
N GLU A 17 -21.43 1.66 -11.26
CA GLU A 17 -20.72 0.46 -11.74
C GLU A 17 -19.89 0.76 -12.99
N ASP A 18 -20.49 1.45 -13.97
CA ASP A 18 -19.80 1.89 -15.18
C ASP A 18 -18.58 2.75 -14.83
N LEU A 19 -18.77 3.73 -13.94
CA LEU A 19 -17.70 4.62 -13.52
C LEU A 19 -16.55 3.87 -12.82
N VAL A 20 -16.82 2.83 -12.03
CA VAL A 20 -15.77 2.04 -11.38
C VAL A 20 -14.80 1.44 -12.41
N GLY A 21 -15.31 0.95 -13.54
CA GLY A 21 -14.49 0.42 -14.63
C GLY A 21 -13.58 1.49 -15.26
N HIS A 22 -14.10 2.71 -15.44
CA HIS A 22 -13.31 3.84 -15.94
C HIS A 22 -12.29 4.35 -14.92
N ALA A 23 -12.71 4.54 -13.67
CA ALA A 23 -11.87 5.05 -12.59
C ALA A 23 -10.66 4.13 -12.33
N ARG A 24 -10.87 2.81 -12.35
CA ARG A 24 -9.76 1.84 -12.21
C ARG A 24 -8.71 1.99 -13.31
N ARG A 25 -9.14 2.15 -14.57
CA ARG A 25 -8.22 2.36 -15.70
C ARG A 25 -7.47 3.68 -15.60
N ILE A 26 -8.16 4.76 -15.24
CA ILE A 26 -7.55 6.07 -15.03
C ILE A 26 -6.48 6.00 -13.94
N LEU A 27 -6.80 5.36 -12.81
CA LEU A 27 -5.85 5.19 -11.71
C LEU A 27 -4.65 4.30 -12.09
N ALA A 28 -4.86 3.27 -12.91
CA ALA A 28 -3.78 2.42 -13.40
C ALA A 28 -2.81 3.19 -14.29
N VAL A 29 -3.32 3.91 -15.29
CA VAL A 29 -2.51 4.75 -16.19
C VAL A 29 -1.83 5.88 -15.43
N HIS A 30 -2.53 6.51 -14.48
CA HIS A 30 -1.95 7.53 -13.62
C HIS A 30 -0.77 6.98 -12.82
N ARG A 31 -0.91 5.78 -12.23
CA ARG A 31 0.16 5.11 -11.49
C ARG A 31 1.34 4.78 -12.40
N GLU A 32 1.09 4.26 -13.60
CA GLU A 32 2.12 3.95 -14.59
C GLU A 32 2.91 5.21 -14.99
N ALA A 33 2.21 6.29 -15.35
CA ALA A 33 2.82 7.58 -15.68
C ALA A 33 3.61 8.13 -14.48
N TRP A 34 3.07 8.04 -13.27
CA TRP A 34 3.79 8.44 -12.06
C TRP A 34 5.08 7.65 -11.86
N LEU A 35 5.05 6.33 -12.03
CA LEU A 35 6.23 5.47 -11.89
C LEU A 35 7.28 5.75 -12.98
N ALA A 36 6.85 5.92 -14.23
CA ALA A 36 7.70 6.23 -15.37
C ALA A 36 8.38 7.60 -15.23
N LEU A 37 7.62 8.63 -14.82
CA LEU A 37 8.13 9.99 -14.66
C LEU A 37 8.98 10.17 -13.40
N LYS A 38 8.66 9.43 -12.32
CA LYS A 38 9.47 9.48 -11.10
C LYS A 38 10.76 8.67 -11.17
N GLY A 39 10.89 7.70 -12.09
CA GLY A 39 12.09 6.89 -12.28
C GLY A 39 12.61 6.29 -10.97
N VAL A 40 12.01 5.20 -10.49
CA VAL A 40 12.38 4.49 -9.23
C VAL A 40 12.76 5.47 -8.10
N ARG A 41 11.95 6.52 -7.94
CA ARG A 41 11.92 7.34 -6.73
C ARG A 41 10.90 6.72 -5.79
N VAL A 42 11.27 5.56 -5.23
CA VAL A 42 10.55 4.98 -4.10
C VAL A 42 10.88 5.86 -2.91
N ASP A 43 10.04 6.88 -2.72
CA ASP A 43 10.09 7.83 -1.63
C ASP A 43 8.81 7.58 -0.82
N GLY A 44 8.92 7.28 0.47
CA GLY A 44 7.75 6.92 1.27
C GLY A 44 8.09 6.29 2.62
N ARG A 45 7.04 5.96 3.38
CA ARG A 45 7.14 5.32 4.71
C ARG A 45 6.56 3.91 4.61
N VAL A 46 7.35 2.89 4.96
CA VAL A 46 6.89 1.49 5.04
C VAL A 46 6.87 1.10 6.51
N ALA A 47 5.71 0.73 7.03
CA ALA A 47 5.55 0.21 8.39
C ALA A 47 5.56 -1.33 8.33
N ILE A 48 6.45 -1.96 9.10
CA ILE A 48 6.59 -3.41 9.20
C ILE A 48 6.26 -3.81 10.63
N GLY A 49 5.26 -4.68 10.81
CA GLY A 49 5.00 -5.38 12.06
C GLY A 49 5.61 -6.77 12.00
N THR A 50 6.42 -7.14 12.98
CA THR A 50 7.08 -8.45 13.01
C THR A 50 7.09 -9.07 14.40
N THR A 51 7.21 -10.40 14.44
CA THR A 51 7.54 -11.14 15.66
C THR A 51 9.01 -10.96 16.03
N GLN A 52 9.34 -11.16 17.30
CA GLN A 52 10.70 -10.96 17.84
C GLN A 52 11.73 -11.87 17.17
N ASP A 53 11.40 -13.16 17.02
CA ASP A 53 12.29 -14.15 16.40
C ASP A 53 12.70 -13.77 14.96
N PHE A 54 11.80 -13.13 14.20
CA PHE A 54 12.06 -12.69 12.85
C PHE A 54 12.83 -11.35 12.80
N ALA A 55 12.63 -10.47 13.78
CA ALA A 55 13.40 -9.25 13.94
C ALA A 55 14.89 -9.53 14.21
N ASP A 56 15.18 -10.61 14.96
CA ASP A 56 16.53 -10.94 15.41
C ASP A 56 17.35 -11.72 14.38
N SER A 57 16.71 -12.47 13.48
CA SER A 57 17.42 -13.43 12.61
C SER A 57 17.29 -13.18 11.10
N GLY A 58 16.12 -12.80 10.59
CA GLY A 58 15.88 -12.71 9.13
C GLY A 58 15.70 -11.29 8.61
N LEU A 59 15.13 -10.42 9.43
CA LEU A 59 14.80 -9.06 9.03
C LEU A 59 16.02 -8.15 8.77
N PRO A 60 17.13 -8.21 9.54
CA PRO A 60 18.26 -7.29 9.34
C PRO A 60 18.91 -7.39 7.96
N GLU A 61 19.03 -8.61 7.42
CA GLU A 61 19.62 -8.85 6.11
C GLU A 61 18.69 -8.39 4.98
N LEU A 62 17.38 -8.66 5.11
CA LEU A 62 16.36 -8.17 4.18
C LEU A 62 16.30 -6.63 4.15
N LEU A 63 16.35 -5.98 5.32
CA LEU A 63 16.35 -4.51 5.42
C LEU A 63 17.61 -3.90 4.81
N ARG A 64 18.79 -4.55 4.93
CA ARG A 64 20.02 -4.10 4.27
C ARG A 64 19.89 -4.14 2.76
N ALA A 65 19.41 -5.26 2.19
CA ALA A 65 19.19 -5.39 0.76
C ALA A 65 18.16 -4.37 0.22
N PHE A 66 17.10 -4.15 1.00
CA PHE A 66 16.05 -3.18 0.69
C PHE A 66 16.55 -1.73 0.76
N ALA A 67 17.29 -1.36 1.80
CA ALA A 67 17.86 -0.02 1.96
C ALA A 67 18.89 0.32 0.87
N ALA A 68 19.67 -0.67 0.42
CA ALA A 68 20.59 -0.51 -0.71
C ALA A 68 19.86 -0.25 -2.04
N SER A 69 18.71 -0.90 -2.24
CA SER A 69 17.91 -0.75 -3.46
C SER A 69 17.00 0.48 -3.44
N TYR A 70 16.60 0.95 -2.25
CA TYR A 70 15.61 2.01 -2.06
C TYR A 70 16.02 3.03 -0.97
N PRO A 71 17.09 3.82 -1.20
CA PRO A 71 17.67 4.70 -0.18
C PRO A 71 16.79 5.88 0.27
N ARG A 72 15.67 6.13 -0.43
CA ARG A 72 14.71 7.21 -0.11
C ARG A 72 13.49 6.73 0.69
N VAL A 73 13.43 5.45 1.08
CA VAL A 73 12.34 4.89 1.87
C VAL A 73 12.68 4.94 3.36
N ARG A 74 11.79 5.51 4.17
CA ARG A 74 11.85 5.39 5.63
C ARG A 74 11.13 4.13 6.06
N ILE A 75 11.83 3.27 6.77
CA ILE A 75 11.26 2.04 7.31
C ILE A 75 10.98 2.26 8.80
N GLU A 76 9.75 1.98 9.21
CA GLU A 76 9.39 1.92 10.61
C GLU A 76 9.09 0.47 10.99
N LEU A 77 9.84 -0.01 11.98
CA LEU A 77 9.70 -1.36 12.49
C LEU A 77 8.98 -1.34 13.83
N ARG A 78 7.92 -2.13 13.96
CA ARG A 78 7.28 -2.45 15.23
C ARG A 78 7.45 -3.94 15.51
N VAL A 79 8.12 -4.25 16.62
CA VAL A 79 8.30 -5.61 17.12
C VAL A 79 7.34 -5.80 18.28
N GLY A 80 6.50 -6.83 18.19
CA GLY A 80 5.50 -7.14 19.21
C GLY A 80 5.03 -8.57 19.06
N ARG A 81 4.26 -9.06 20.04
CA ARG A 81 3.55 -10.34 19.89
C ARG A 81 2.46 -10.17 18.84
N SER A 82 2.16 -11.17 18.02
CA SER A 82 1.17 -11.06 16.91
C SER A 82 -0.21 -10.51 17.35
N ALA A 83 -0.57 -10.68 18.63
CA ALA A 83 -1.78 -10.13 19.24
C ALA A 83 -1.78 -8.60 19.45
N GLU A 84 -0.63 -7.93 19.39
CA GLU A 84 -0.44 -6.49 19.62
C GLU A 84 -0.23 -5.69 18.31
N LEU A 85 -0.23 -6.37 17.16
CA LEU A 85 0.08 -5.78 15.84
C LEU A 85 -1.18 -5.57 14.95
N ALA A 86 -2.39 -5.66 15.52
CA ALA A 86 -3.67 -5.44 14.83
C ALA A 86 -4.06 -3.95 14.75
#